data_AF-A0A3A1YP67-F1
#
_entry.id   AF-A0A3A1YP67-F1
#
_cell.length_a   1.000
_cell.length_b   1.000
_cell.length_c   1.000
_cell.angle_alpha   90.00
_cell.angle_beta   90.00
_cell.angle_gamma   90.00
#
_symmetry.space_group_name_H-M   'P 1'
#
loop_
_entity.id
_entity.type
_entity.pdbx_description
1 polymer ?
#
loop_
_entity_poly.entity_id
_entity_poly.type
_entity_poly.pdbx_seq_one_letter_code
_entity_poly.pdbx_strand_id
1 'polypeptide(L)'
;MGSYLVVRLYHPTQTLASTHNQEAQVIEKQIQTYSLKHSAWPETATTFIQKLKDLSKERPYLSVDNYYSALAEFYALINTSYSLDINNYHSESMNDFVNVVKLCRVALLSYPQIYDQQPLCNQLIPLSIVSGLNENHWQTLGLLGLAKSIHAKIQADTATNLEKEQYDLLLHLAENRLPFKLAVLTYNDISEYIGLDYIQTITNINLVP
;
A
#
# COMPACT_ATOMS: atom_id res chain seq x y z
N MET A 1 -3.83 -1.20 63.42
CA MET A 1 -3.93 -0.50 62.11
C MET A 1 -2.51 -0.19 61.67
N GLY A 2 -1.94 -0.69 60.58
CA GLY A 2 -2.35 -1.70 59.61
C GLY A 2 -1.06 -2.30 59.00
N SER A 3 -1.08 -3.59 58.69
CA SER A 3 0.05 -4.30 58.09
C SER A 3 0.17 -3.95 56.61
N TYR A 4 1.32 -3.43 56.18
CA TYR A 4 1.60 -3.24 54.76
C TYR A 4 2.08 -4.56 54.16
N LEU A 5 1.29 -5.09 53.24
CA LEU A 5 1.70 -6.18 52.36
C LEU A 5 2.68 -5.60 51.34
N VAL A 6 3.98 -5.81 51.55
CA VAL A 6 4.99 -5.53 50.52
C VAL A 6 4.89 -6.63 49.48
N VAL A 7 4.05 -6.41 48.46
CA VAL A 7 4.07 -7.22 47.24
C VAL A 7 5.33 -6.83 46.47
N ARG A 8 6.44 -7.52 46.74
CA ARG A 8 7.55 -7.55 45.77
C ARG A 8 7.05 -8.28 44.54
N LEU A 9 6.72 -7.54 43.50
CA LEU A 9 6.53 -8.07 42.15
C LEU A 9 7.89 -8.60 41.68
N TYR A 10 8.18 -9.87 41.99
CA TYR A 10 9.11 -10.65 41.20
C TYR A 10 8.33 -11.19 40.01
N HIS A 11 8.59 -10.66 38.81
CA HIS A 11 8.44 -11.41 37.57
C HIS A 11 9.32 -10.82 36.45
N PRO A 12 9.73 -11.65 35.49
CA PRO A 12 11.13 -11.82 35.12
C PRO A 12 11.45 -11.06 33.83
N THR A 13 12.56 -10.33 33.83
CA THR A 13 13.11 -9.70 32.63
C THR A 13 13.48 -10.72 31.54
N GLN A 14 13.67 -11.99 31.89
CA GLN A 14 14.04 -13.05 30.93
C GLN A 14 12.88 -13.58 30.07
N THR A 15 11.65 -13.69 30.59
CA THR A 15 10.51 -14.19 29.81
C THR A 15 9.98 -13.15 28.82
N LEU A 16 9.93 -11.87 29.19
CA LEU A 16 9.57 -10.81 28.23
C LEU A 16 10.63 -10.66 27.12
N ALA A 17 11.91 -10.72 27.47
CA ALA A 17 13.00 -10.64 26.48
C ALA A 17 12.99 -11.86 25.52
N SER A 18 12.67 -13.06 26.02
CA SER A 18 12.54 -14.24 25.16
C SER A 18 11.34 -14.17 24.23
N THR A 19 10.18 -13.68 24.70
CA THR A 19 8.98 -13.53 23.86
C THR A 19 9.17 -12.44 22.81
N HIS A 20 9.76 -11.30 23.19
CA HIS A 20 10.05 -10.20 22.27
C HIS A 20 11.04 -10.59 21.16
N ASN A 21 12.05 -11.41 21.49
CA ASN A 21 12.97 -11.97 20.50
C ASN A 21 12.32 -12.99 19.56
N GLN A 22 11.36 -13.79 20.06
CA GLN A 22 10.60 -14.71 19.21
C GLN A 22 9.67 -13.97 18.25
N GLU A 23 8.99 -12.92 18.73
CA GLU A 23 8.15 -12.04 17.89
C GLU A 23 8.97 -11.35 16.80
N ALA A 24 10.13 -10.80 17.16
CA ALA A 24 11.08 -10.20 16.22
C ALA A 24 11.49 -11.18 15.10
N GLN A 25 11.86 -12.42 15.46
CA GLN A 25 12.25 -13.46 14.50
C GLN A 25 11.09 -13.89 13.59
N VAL A 26 9.86 -13.96 14.12
CA VAL A 26 8.68 -14.27 13.31
C VAL A 26 8.41 -13.16 12.30
N ILE A 27 8.45 -11.89 12.73
CA ILE A 27 8.25 -10.73 11.84
C ILE A 27 9.33 -10.71 10.76
N GLU A 28 10.60 -10.85 11.14
CA GLU A 28 11.72 -10.89 10.19
C GLU A 28 11.55 -12.01 9.16
N LYS A 29 11.21 -13.23 9.60
CA LYS A 29 11.00 -14.37 8.70
C LYS A 29 9.81 -14.16 7.76
N GLN A 30 8.73 -13.55 8.24
CA GLN A 30 7.58 -13.23 7.39
C GLN A 30 7.95 -12.18 6.33
N ILE A 31 8.66 -11.11 6.71
CA ILE A 31 9.16 -10.11 5.77
C ILE A 31 10.07 -10.77 4.73
N GLN A 32 11.01 -11.62 5.14
CA GLN A 32 11.90 -12.35 4.22
C GLN A 32 11.12 -13.25 3.25
N THR A 33 10.06 -13.92 3.73
CA THR A 33 9.20 -14.76 2.89
C THR A 33 8.52 -13.94 1.80
N TYR A 34 7.96 -12.78 2.16
CA TYR A 34 7.34 -11.89 1.18
C TYR A 34 8.37 -11.25 0.24
N SER A 35 9.57 -10.91 0.73
CA SER A 35 10.67 -10.40 -0.11
C SER A 35 11.07 -11.41 -1.19
N LEU A 36 11.02 -12.71 -0.89
CA LEU A 36 11.28 -13.77 -1.87
C LEU A 36 10.09 -13.96 -2.84
N LYS A 37 8.85 -13.96 -2.33
CA LYS A 37 7.63 -14.12 -3.16
C LYS A 37 7.46 -12.95 -4.14
N HIS A 38 7.80 -11.73 -3.70
CA HIS A 38 7.51 -10.47 -4.39
C HIS A 38 8.77 -9.63 -4.64
N SER A 39 9.85 -10.28 -5.09
CA SER A 39 11.17 -9.67 -5.26
C SER A 39 11.21 -8.48 -6.22
N ALA A 40 10.23 -8.36 -7.13
CA ALA A 40 10.11 -7.25 -8.07
C ALA A 40 9.49 -5.98 -7.48
N TRP A 41 8.80 -6.06 -6.33
CA TRP A 41 8.10 -4.91 -5.74
C TRP A 41 9.02 -3.77 -5.30
N PRO A 42 10.16 -4.01 -4.64
CA PRO A 42 11.08 -2.92 -4.26
C PRO A 42 11.60 -2.14 -5.47
N GLU A 43 11.95 -2.83 -6.56
CA GLU A 43 12.41 -2.20 -7.80
C GLU A 43 11.28 -1.43 -8.50
N THR A 44 10.08 -2.01 -8.53
CA THR A 44 8.89 -1.36 -9.08
C THR A 44 8.55 -0.08 -8.31
N ALA A 45 8.61 -0.15 -6.98
CA ALA A 45 8.43 0.98 -6.08
C ALA A 45 9.49 2.06 -6.29
N THR A 46 10.76 1.67 -6.38
CA THR A 46 11.88 2.59 -6.65
C THR A 46 11.69 3.30 -7.98
N THR A 47 11.37 2.54 -9.03
CA THR A 47 11.10 3.07 -10.38
C THR A 47 9.94 4.06 -10.36
N PHE A 48 8.87 3.75 -9.63
CA PHE A 48 7.72 4.63 -9.50
C PHE A 48 8.05 5.92 -8.74
N ILE A 49 8.75 5.84 -7.61
CA ILE A 49 9.22 7.02 -6.85
C ILE A 49 10.09 7.90 -7.74
N GLN A 50 10.97 7.29 -8.55
CA GLN A 50 11.81 8.04 -9.47
C GLN A 50 11.00 8.75 -10.56
N LYS A 51 10.01 8.08 -11.16
CA LYS A 51 9.07 8.70 -12.11
C LYS A 51 8.32 9.88 -11.50
N LEU A 52 7.84 9.75 -10.26
CA LEU A 52 7.18 10.85 -9.55
C LEU A 52 8.14 12.04 -9.35
N LYS A 53 9.39 11.78 -8.99
CA LYS A 53 10.44 12.81 -8.84
C LYS A 53 10.80 13.48 -10.16
N ASP A 54 10.82 12.75 -11.27
CA ASP A 54 11.13 13.33 -12.57
C ASP A 54 9.96 14.16 -13.09
N LEU A 55 8.72 13.70 -12.92
CA LEU A 55 7.52 14.48 -13.20
C LEU A 55 7.48 15.78 -12.39
N SER A 56 7.98 15.79 -11.15
CA SER A 56 7.99 16.99 -10.33
C SER A 56 9.06 18.00 -10.70
N LYS A 57 10.18 17.57 -11.30
CA LYS A 57 11.16 18.48 -11.91
C LYS A 57 10.55 19.22 -13.09
N GLU A 58 9.77 18.51 -13.90
CA GLU A 58 9.06 19.09 -15.04
C GLU A 58 7.84 19.92 -14.63
N ARG A 59 7.19 19.54 -13.53
CA ARG A 59 5.97 20.15 -12.98
C ARG A 59 6.11 20.32 -11.47
N PRO A 60 6.71 21.43 -11.00
CA PRO A 60 6.95 21.67 -9.57
C PRO A 60 5.67 21.78 -8.73
N TYR A 61 4.53 21.93 -9.39
CA TYR A 61 3.20 21.86 -8.81
C TYR A 61 2.43 20.75 -9.53
N LEU A 62 2.40 19.56 -8.93
CA LEU A 62 1.60 18.46 -9.45
C LEU A 62 0.18 18.62 -8.91
N SER A 63 -0.82 18.63 -9.78
CA SER A 63 -2.19 18.52 -9.30
C SER A 63 -2.38 17.17 -8.62
N VAL A 64 -3.20 17.18 -7.58
CA VAL A 64 -3.59 15.99 -6.82
C VAL A 64 -4.10 14.87 -7.72
N ASP A 65 -4.90 15.21 -8.74
CA ASP A 65 -5.45 14.24 -9.70
C ASP A 65 -4.36 13.54 -10.53
N ASN A 66 -3.32 14.26 -10.93
CA ASN A 66 -2.20 13.69 -11.68
C ASN A 66 -1.39 12.74 -10.81
N TYR A 67 -1.20 13.11 -9.54
CA TYR A 67 -0.52 12.27 -8.57
C TYR A 67 -1.27 10.97 -8.33
N TYR A 68 -2.59 11.05 -8.15
CA TYR A 68 -3.43 9.87 -7.99
C TYR A 68 -3.46 8.98 -9.21
N SER A 69 -3.53 9.57 -10.39
CA SER A 69 -3.47 8.82 -11.64
C SER A 69 -2.18 8.00 -11.71
N ALA A 70 -1.05 8.58 -11.30
CA ALA A 70 0.23 7.88 -11.25
C ALA A 70 0.23 6.76 -10.19
N LEU A 71 -0.27 7.02 -8.98
CA LEU A 71 -0.38 6.00 -7.93
C LEU A 71 -1.30 4.84 -8.31
N ALA A 72 -2.43 5.14 -8.94
CA ALA A 72 -3.36 4.14 -9.44
C ALA A 72 -2.67 3.19 -10.43
N GLU A 73 -1.84 3.72 -11.33
CA GLU A 73 -1.03 2.91 -12.25
C GLU A 73 -0.04 2.00 -11.51
N PHE A 74 0.64 2.50 -10.46
CA PHE A 74 1.51 1.66 -9.63
C PHE A 74 0.74 0.51 -8.96
N TYR A 75 -0.39 0.80 -8.32
CA TYR A 75 -1.19 -0.24 -7.66
C TYR A 75 -1.84 -1.22 -8.63
N ALA A 76 -2.15 -0.79 -9.86
CA ALA A 76 -2.59 -1.69 -10.91
C ALA A 76 -1.51 -2.71 -11.29
N LEU A 77 -0.23 -2.32 -11.27
CA LEU A 77 0.89 -3.24 -11.50
C LEU A 77 1.07 -4.24 -10.36
N ILE A 78 0.74 -3.86 -9.12
CA ILE A 78 0.72 -4.81 -7.99
C ILE A 78 -0.46 -5.77 -8.14
N ASN A 79 -1.57 -5.27 -8.66
CA ASN A 79 -2.82 -5.99 -8.84
C ASN A 79 -2.82 -6.94 -10.06
N THR A 80 -1.89 -7.89 -10.06
CA THR A 80 -1.63 -8.81 -11.18
C THR A 80 -2.60 -10.00 -11.25
N SER A 81 -3.16 -10.41 -10.12
CA SER A 81 -4.09 -11.55 -10.02
C SER A 81 -5.38 -11.10 -9.34
N TYR A 82 -6.37 -10.72 -10.13
CA TYR A 82 -7.65 -10.23 -9.64
C TYR A 82 -8.81 -11.09 -10.12
N SER A 83 -9.84 -11.17 -9.29
CA SER A 83 -11.15 -11.70 -9.65
C SER A 83 -12.15 -10.56 -9.56
N LEU A 84 -12.72 -10.17 -10.69
CA LEU A 84 -13.84 -9.23 -10.78
C LEU A 84 -15.11 -10.03 -11.06
N ASP A 85 -16.01 -10.09 -10.08
CA ASP A 85 -17.39 -10.53 -10.30
C ASP A 85 -18.38 -9.55 -9.64
N ILE A 86 -19.67 -9.70 -9.96
CA ILE A 86 -20.74 -8.77 -9.54
C ILE A 86 -20.85 -8.64 -8.00
N ASN A 87 -20.45 -9.67 -7.25
CA ASN A 87 -20.65 -9.74 -5.80
C ASN A 87 -19.34 -9.76 -5.00
N ASN A 88 -18.21 -9.97 -5.65
CA ASN A 88 -16.92 -10.12 -5.01
C ASN A 88 -15.82 -9.52 -5.89
N TYR A 89 -14.95 -8.75 -5.25
CA TYR A 89 -13.70 -8.31 -5.84
C TYR A 89 -12.58 -8.57 -4.85
N HIS A 90 -11.55 -9.28 -5.32
CA HIS A 90 -10.35 -9.50 -4.54
C HIS A 90 -9.13 -9.60 -5.44
N SER A 91 -7.97 -9.31 -4.83
CA SER A 91 -6.66 -9.48 -5.42
C SER A 91 -5.73 -10.10 -4.40
N GLU A 92 -5.24 -11.31 -4.68
CA GLU A 92 -4.28 -11.97 -3.79
C GLU A 92 -3.02 -11.10 -3.64
N SER A 93 -2.51 -10.55 -4.74
CA SER A 93 -1.32 -9.71 -4.75
C SER A 93 -1.52 -8.42 -3.96
N MET A 94 -2.71 -7.80 -4.00
CA MET A 94 -3.01 -6.63 -3.17
C MET A 94 -3.14 -6.98 -1.68
N ASN A 95 -3.75 -8.12 -1.35
CA ASN A 95 -3.84 -8.58 0.03
C ASN A 95 -2.45 -8.87 0.62
N ASP A 96 -1.57 -9.50 -0.17
CA ASP A 96 -0.17 -9.68 0.21
C ASP A 96 0.54 -8.34 0.41
N PHE A 97 0.32 -7.36 -0.48
CA PHE A 97 0.90 -6.02 -0.36
C PHE A 97 0.48 -5.33 0.93
N VAL A 98 -0.83 -5.36 1.23
CA VAL A 98 -1.40 -4.85 2.48
C VAL A 98 -0.75 -5.50 3.69
N ASN A 99 -0.61 -6.83 3.67
CA ASN A 99 -0.04 -7.59 4.78
C ASN A 99 1.45 -7.25 5.00
N VAL A 100 2.22 -7.14 3.91
CA VAL A 100 3.62 -6.70 3.96
C VAL A 100 3.74 -5.32 4.56
N VAL A 101 2.93 -4.35 4.11
CA VAL A 101 2.93 -2.99 4.65
C VAL A 101 2.59 -2.98 6.15
N LYS A 102 1.58 -3.75 6.57
CA LYS A 102 1.21 -3.88 8.00
C LYS A 102 2.39 -4.43 8.81
N LEU A 103 3.06 -5.49 8.33
CA LEU A 103 4.23 -6.09 8.98
C LEU A 103 5.43 -5.11 9.03
N CYS A 104 5.74 -4.46 7.92
CA CYS A 104 6.82 -3.47 7.84
C CYS A 104 6.58 -2.29 8.77
N ARG A 105 5.32 -1.88 8.99
CA ARG A 105 4.98 -0.83 9.96
C ARG A 105 5.23 -1.27 11.40
N VAL A 106 4.86 -2.51 11.75
CA VAL A 106 5.19 -3.08 13.07
C VAL A 106 6.71 -3.12 13.25
N ALA A 107 7.46 -3.55 12.23
CA ALA A 107 8.92 -3.51 12.26
C ALA A 107 9.46 -2.08 12.47
N LEU A 108 8.95 -1.08 11.73
CA LEU A 108 9.37 0.31 11.89
C LEU A 108 9.15 0.85 13.32
N LEU A 109 7.99 0.55 13.92
CA LEU A 109 7.59 1.11 15.21
C LEU A 109 8.18 0.34 16.41
N SER A 110 8.41 -0.97 16.27
CA SER A 110 8.74 -1.85 17.38
C SER A 110 10.09 -2.56 17.25
N TYR A 111 10.64 -2.66 16.03
CA TYR A 111 11.88 -3.39 15.73
C TYR A 111 12.71 -2.68 14.64
N PRO A 112 13.14 -1.42 14.85
CA PRO A 112 13.75 -0.59 13.80
C PRO A 112 14.98 -1.23 13.15
N GLN A 113 15.77 -2.01 13.89
CA GLN A 113 16.90 -2.76 13.38
C GLN A 113 16.53 -3.79 12.28
N ILE A 114 15.32 -4.36 12.34
CA ILE A 114 14.80 -5.26 11.30
C ILE A 114 14.36 -4.42 10.10
N TYR A 115 13.62 -3.33 10.34
CA TYR A 115 13.15 -2.44 9.28
C TYR A 115 14.30 -1.91 8.41
N ASP A 116 15.35 -1.36 9.03
CA ASP A 116 16.48 -0.75 8.34
C ASP A 116 17.20 -1.72 7.38
N GLN A 117 17.17 -3.02 7.68
CA GLN A 117 17.84 -4.06 6.91
C GLN A 117 16.96 -4.66 5.80
N GLN A 118 15.70 -4.22 5.65
CA GLN A 118 14.73 -4.81 4.72
C GLN A 118 14.38 -3.82 3.60
N PRO A 119 14.99 -3.95 2.39
CA PRO A 119 14.69 -3.09 1.25
C PRO A 119 13.20 -3.04 0.87
N LEU A 120 12.49 -4.16 1.03
CA LEU A 120 11.04 -4.23 0.82
C LEU A 120 10.30 -3.23 1.71
N CYS A 121 10.62 -3.16 3.00
CA CYS A 121 9.96 -2.24 3.92
C CYS A 121 10.33 -0.78 3.62
N ASN A 122 11.61 -0.51 3.39
CA ASN A 122 12.10 0.85 3.16
C ASN A 122 11.55 1.50 1.89
N GLN A 123 11.17 0.70 0.88
CA GLN A 123 10.61 1.20 -0.37
C GLN A 123 9.07 1.23 -0.36
N LEU A 124 8.41 0.28 0.30
CA LEU A 124 6.95 0.17 0.26
C LEU A 124 6.22 1.04 1.29
N ILE A 125 6.79 1.24 2.48
CA ILE A 125 6.17 2.08 3.53
C ILE A 125 5.95 3.52 3.06
N PRO A 126 6.93 4.19 2.42
CA PRO A 126 6.71 5.54 1.91
C PRO A 126 5.53 5.63 0.93
N LEU A 127 5.40 4.64 0.03
CA LEU A 127 4.31 4.57 -0.95
C LEU A 127 2.95 4.27 -0.32
N SER A 128 2.92 3.55 0.81
CA SER A 128 1.66 3.19 1.48
C SER A 128 1.13 4.28 2.40
N ILE A 129 2.02 5.10 2.99
CA ILE A 129 1.64 6.30 3.75
C ILE A 129 0.93 7.30 2.84
N VAL A 130 1.47 7.46 1.62
CA VAL A 130 0.95 8.28 0.52
C VAL A 130 -0.48 7.93 0.07
N SER A 131 -1.01 6.79 0.47
CA SER A 131 -2.32 6.29 0.04
C SER A 131 -3.26 6.06 1.24
N GLY A 132 -2.88 6.59 2.42
CA GLY A 132 -3.75 6.74 3.58
C GLY A 132 -3.89 5.50 4.46
N LEU A 133 -2.92 4.56 4.44
CA LEU A 133 -2.89 3.34 5.28
C LEU A 133 -4.21 2.54 5.29
N ASN A 134 -5.02 2.63 4.23
CA ASN A 134 -6.33 2.02 4.14
C ASN A 134 -6.37 1.01 3.00
N GLU A 135 -6.68 -0.22 3.35
CA GLU A 135 -6.77 -1.37 2.44
C GLU A 135 -7.75 -1.13 1.28
N ASN A 136 -8.90 -0.51 1.56
CA ASN A 136 -9.89 -0.18 0.54
C ASN A 136 -9.37 0.88 -0.44
N HIS A 137 -8.50 1.79 0.00
CA HIS A 137 -7.93 2.82 -0.86
C HIS A 137 -6.96 2.22 -1.87
N TRP A 138 -6.05 1.34 -1.43
CA TRP A 138 -5.11 0.66 -2.34
C TRP A 138 -5.83 -0.21 -3.36
N GLN A 139 -6.86 -0.94 -2.93
CA GLN A 139 -7.69 -1.73 -3.82
C GLN A 139 -8.44 -0.85 -4.83
N THR A 140 -9.01 0.27 -4.39
CA THR A 140 -9.70 1.21 -5.28
C THR A 140 -8.75 1.86 -6.29
N LEU A 141 -7.57 2.32 -5.85
CA LEU A 141 -6.53 2.86 -6.73
C LEU A 141 -6.06 1.82 -7.75
N GLY A 142 -5.87 0.57 -7.33
CA GLY A 142 -5.52 -0.53 -8.22
C GLY A 142 -6.58 -0.80 -9.28
N LEU A 143 -7.87 -0.75 -8.92
CA LEU A 143 -8.99 -0.87 -9.86
C LEU A 143 -9.02 0.27 -10.88
N LEU A 144 -8.85 1.51 -10.43
CA LEU A 144 -8.84 2.69 -11.30
C LEU A 144 -7.67 2.64 -12.30
N GLY A 145 -6.49 2.26 -11.85
CA GLY A 145 -5.32 2.12 -12.73
C GLY A 145 -5.49 0.99 -13.75
N LEU A 146 -6.11 -0.11 -13.35
CA LEU A 146 -6.43 -1.23 -14.23
C LEU A 146 -7.43 -0.80 -15.32
N ALA A 147 -8.50 -0.10 -14.95
CA ALA A 147 -9.48 0.43 -15.89
C ALA A 147 -8.83 1.34 -16.94
N LYS A 148 -7.94 2.24 -16.50
CA LYS A 148 -7.18 3.15 -17.39
C LYS A 148 -6.26 2.38 -18.35
N SER A 149 -5.54 1.38 -17.83
CA SER A 149 -4.64 0.54 -18.62
C SER A 149 -5.38 -0.26 -19.68
N ILE A 150 -6.50 -0.90 -19.31
CA ILE A 150 -7.31 -1.66 -20.25
C ILE A 150 -7.97 -0.74 -21.29
N HIS A 151 -8.49 0.43 -20.88
CA HIS A 151 -9.04 1.41 -21.80
C HIS A 151 -8.03 1.82 -22.88
N ALA A 152 -6.78 2.09 -22.49
CA ALA A 152 -5.72 2.41 -23.44
C ALA A 152 -5.44 1.25 -24.42
N LYS A 153 -5.44 0.00 -23.96
CA LYS A 153 -5.29 -1.18 -24.82
C LYS A 153 -6.46 -1.35 -25.78
N ILE A 154 -7.69 -1.04 -25.36
CA ILE A 154 -8.88 -1.05 -26.23
C ILE A 154 -8.74 0.01 -27.33
N GLN A 155 -8.36 1.24 -26.99
CA GLN A 155 -8.14 2.31 -27.97
C GLN A 155 -7.03 1.94 -28.99
N ALA A 156 -6.04 1.17 -28.55
CA ALA A 156 -4.95 0.67 -29.39
C ALA A 156 -5.26 -0.65 -30.12
N ASP A 157 -6.45 -1.23 -29.96
CA ASP A 157 -6.86 -2.55 -30.47
C ASP A 157 -5.89 -3.71 -30.11
N THR A 158 -5.36 -3.68 -28.89
CA THR A 158 -4.43 -4.69 -28.36
C THR A 158 -4.97 -5.45 -27.15
N ALA A 159 -6.18 -5.11 -26.69
CA ALA A 159 -6.82 -5.76 -25.55
C ALA A 159 -7.30 -7.17 -25.91
N THR A 160 -7.03 -8.14 -25.04
CA THR A 160 -7.60 -9.49 -25.09
C THR A 160 -9.10 -9.48 -24.81
N ASN A 161 -9.81 -10.55 -25.18
CA ASN A 161 -11.25 -10.67 -24.87
C ASN A 161 -11.52 -10.62 -23.37
N LEU A 162 -10.68 -11.28 -22.56
CA LEU A 162 -10.79 -11.23 -21.10
C LEU A 162 -10.66 -9.81 -20.56
N GLU A 163 -9.70 -9.03 -21.05
CA GLU A 163 -9.53 -7.63 -20.64
C GLU A 163 -10.75 -6.79 -21.06
N LYS A 164 -11.34 -7.04 -22.23
CA LYS A 164 -12.56 -6.34 -22.67
C LYS A 164 -13.74 -6.66 -21.73
N GLU A 165 -13.92 -7.92 -21.34
CA GLU A 165 -14.95 -8.34 -20.37
C GLU A 165 -14.72 -7.71 -18.99
N GLN A 166 -13.47 -7.67 -18.52
CA GLN A 166 -13.10 -7.03 -17.25
C GLN A 166 -13.35 -5.52 -17.29
N TYR A 167 -13.07 -4.87 -18.41
CA TYR A 167 -13.34 -3.45 -18.60
C TYR A 167 -14.85 -3.15 -18.58
N ASP A 168 -15.67 -3.99 -19.20
CA ASP A 168 -17.13 -3.89 -19.15
C ASP A 168 -17.65 -3.97 -17.70
N LEU A 169 -17.16 -4.97 -16.93
CA LEU A 169 -17.48 -5.10 -15.51
C LEU A 169 -17.07 -3.86 -14.69
N LEU A 170 -15.90 -3.26 -14.98
CA LEU A 170 -15.41 -2.05 -14.32
C LEU A 170 -16.24 -0.80 -14.67
N LEU A 171 -16.68 -0.66 -15.92
CA LEU A 171 -17.55 0.45 -16.34
C LEU A 171 -18.91 0.40 -15.65
N HIS A 172 -19.45 -0.82 -15.50
CA HIS A 172 -20.76 -1.04 -14.88
C HIS A 172 -20.67 -1.29 -13.36
N LEU A 173 -19.50 -1.12 -12.74
CA LEU A 173 -19.29 -1.43 -11.32
C LEU A 173 -20.18 -0.62 -10.37
N ALA A 174 -20.54 0.61 -10.75
CA ALA A 174 -21.47 1.46 -9.98
C ALA A 174 -22.94 1.00 -10.10
N GLU A 175 -23.29 0.32 -11.19
CA GLU A 175 -24.64 -0.16 -11.52
C GLU A 175 -24.87 -1.57 -10.98
N ASN A 176 -23.81 -2.38 -10.98
CA ASN A 176 -23.71 -3.69 -10.36
C ASN A 176 -23.62 -3.51 -8.85
N ARG A 177 -24.75 -3.33 -8.16
CA ARG A 177 -24.86 -3.13 -6.69
C ARG A 177 -23.81 -3.93 -5.89
N LEU A 178 -22.66 -3.32 -5.65
CA LEU A 178 -21.59 -3.98 -4.91
C LEU A 178 -21.95 -4.02 -3.42
N PRO A 179 -21.57 -5.09 -2.70
CA PRO A 179 -21.67 -5.10 -1.24
C PRO A 179 -20.67 -4.14 -0.57
N PHE A 180 -19.78 -3.48 -1.34
CA PHE A 180 -18.81 -2.50 -0.87
C PHE A 180 -18.86 -1.24 -1.74
N LYS A 181 -18.68 -0.07 -1.12
CA LYS A 181 -18.53 1.19 -1.85
C LYS A 181 -17.09 1.32 -2.30
N LEU A 182 -16.85 1.56 -3.60
CA LEU A 182 -15.58 2.14 -4.02
C LEU A 182 -15.42 3.49 -3.31
N ALA A 183 -14.37 3.63 -2.51
CA ALA A 183 -14.04 4.88 -1.89
C ALA A 183 -13.38 5.78 -2.94
N VAL A 184 -14.15 6.73 -3.48
CA VAL A 184 -13.57 7.78 -4.32
C VAL A 184 -12.77 8.69 -3.41
N LEU A 185 -11.45 8.70 -3.58
CA LEU A 185 -10.55 9.51 -2.78
C LEU A 185 -10.69 10.98 -3.15
N THR A 186 -10.96 11.82 -2.15
CA THR A 186 -11.00 13.27 -2.30
C THR A 186 -9.70 13.90 -1.81
N TYR A 187 -9.47 15.17 -2.18
CA TYR A 187 -8.38 15.97 -1.62
C TYR A 187 -8.39 16.02 -0.08
N ASN A 188 -9.58 16.05 0.53
CA ASN A 188 -9.69 16.10 1.98
C ASN A 188 -9.21 14.80 2.63
N ASP A 189 -9.56 13.65 2.03
CA ASP A 189 -9.05 12.34 2.45
C ASP A 189 -7.52 12.28 2.35
N ILE A 190 -6.91 13.01 1.41
CA ILE A 190 -5.44 13.13 1.35
C ILE A 190 -4.92 13.92 2.51
N SER A 191 -5.41 15.14 2.68
CA SER A 191 -4.84 16.07 3.67
C SER A 191 -4.98 15.56 5.10
N GLU A 192 -6.02 14.77 5.39
CA GLU A 192 -6.26 14.22 6.73
C GLU A 192 -5.46 12.95 7.03
N TYR A 193 -5.24 12.07 6.04
CA TYR A 193 -4.62 10.76 6.25
C TYR A 193 -3.19 10.66 5.74
N ILE A 194 -2.81 11.55 4.82
CA ILE A 194 -1.48 11.60 4.23
C ILE A 194 -0.83 12.87 4.75
N GLY A 195 0.25 12.73 5.50
CA GLY A 195 1.11 13.86 5.80
C GLY A 195 1.63 14.42 4.48
N LEU A 196 1.03 15.51 3.97
CA LEU A 196 1.50 16.20 2.77
C LEU A 196 2.98 16.57 2.92
N ASP A 197 3.39 16.91 4.15
CA ASP A 197 4.78 17.14 4.55
C ASP A 197 5.65 15.88 4.36
N TYR A 198 5.09 14.70 4.63
CA TYR A 198 5.78 13.43 4.41
C TYR A 198 5.93 13.13 2.92
N ILE A 199 4.88 13.33 2.10
CA ILE A 199 4.99 13.26 0.62
C ILE A 199 6.11 14.18 0.14
N GLN A 200 6.09 15.45 0.58
CA GLN A 200 7.10 16.43 0.22
C GLN A 200 8.49 15.96 0.67
N THR A 201 8.62 15.36 1.85
CA THR A 201 9.90 14.83 2.36
C THR A 201 10.45 13.68 1.51
N ILE A 202 9.60 12.73 1.09
CA ILE A 202 10.05 11.53 0.37
C ILE A 202 10.22 11.77 -1.14
N THR A 203 9.44 12.70 -1.71
CA THR A 203 9.35 12.93 -3.16
C THR A 203 9.80 14.31 -3.60
N ASN A 204 9.97 15.28 -2.69
CA ASN A 204 10.17 16.71 -2.99
C ASN A 204 9.07 17.31 -3.87
N ILE A 205 7.84 16.79 -3.78
CA ILE A 205 6.69 17.24 -4.56
C ILE A 205 5.82 18.17 -3.70
N ASN A 206 5.50 19.34 -4.23
CA ASN A 206 4.42 20.18 -3.70
C ASN A 206 3.13 19.78 -4.42
N LEU A 207 2.18 19.20 -3.67
CA LEU A 207 0.85 18.91 -4.19
C LEU A 207 -0.02 20.17 -4.08
N VAL A 208 -0.78 20.45 -5.14
CA VAL A 208 -1.77 21.53 -5.16
C VAL A 208 -3.16 20.93 -5.45
N PRO A 209 -4.22 21.48 -4.84
CA PRO A 209 -5.61 21.13 -5.19
C PRO A 209 -5.88 21.25 -6.69
#